data_AF-A0A3S3PLQ2-F1
#
_entry.id   AF-A0A3S3PLQ2-F1
#
_cell.length_a   1.000
_cell.length_b   1.000
_cell.length_c   1.000
_cell.angle_alpha   90.00
_cell.angle_beta   90.00
_cell.angle_gamma   90.00
#
_symmetry.space_group_name_H-M   'P 1'
#
loop_
_entity.id
_entity.type
_entity.pdbx_description
1 polymer ?
#
loop_
_entity_poly.entity_id
_entity_poly.type
_entity_poly.pdbx_seq_one_letter_code
_entity_poly.pdbx_strand_id
1 'polypeptide(L)'
;MTPNVVTLWYRAPELLFQAKMQTTAIDMWAAGCIFGELLLNKPLMCGRSEIHQIELIIDFLGTPNDRIWPGFSELPIMKNFSLKEQPYNNVKYVFRSLSSAGVRLLNSLFLYDSKNRATAPECLQSSYFKEKPLPCEPSLMPSFPQHRNMKRKDCHSQDFQSKQISFF
;
A
#
# COMPACT_ATOMS: atom_id res chain seq x y z
N MET A 1 8.23 23.63 0.79
CA MET A 1 7.11 22.69 1.02
C MET A 1 7.55 21.71 2.09
N THR A 2 6.69 21.42 3.06
CA THR A 2 6.96 20.59 4.25
C THR A 2 7.19 19.12 3.86
N PRO A 3 8.29 18.43 4.27
CA PRO A 3 8.61 17.10 3.73
C PRO A 3 7.87 15.91 4.39
N ASN A 4 7.06 16.12 5.44
CA ASN A 4 6.68 15.03 6.35
C ASN A 4 5.18 14.86 6.57
N VAL A 5 4.35 14.84 5.50
CA VAL A 5 2.88 14.71 5.65
C VAL A 5 2.32 13.39 5.08
N VAL A 6 3.15 12.35 4.88
CA VAL A 6 2.63 11.05 4.41
C VAL A 6 3.26 9.91 5.20
N THR A 7 2.43 8.97 5.64
CA THR A 7 2.86 7.68 6.20
C THR A 7 3.83 7.01 5.23
N LEU A 8 5.05 6.72 5.70
CA LEU A 8 6.18 6.21 4.89
C LEU A 8 5.81 5.02 3.99
N TRP A 9 4.85 4.20 4.42
CA TRP A 9 4.43 2.95 3.76
C TRP A 9 3.85 3.14 2.36
N TYR A 10 3.30 4.32 2.06
CA TYR A 10 2.68 4.64 0.76
C TYR A 10 3.55 5.58 -0.09
N ARG A 11 4.80 5.84 0.33
CA ARG A 11 5.70 6.75 -0.38
C ARG A 11 6.23 6.10 -1.66
N ALA A 12 6.10 6.83 -2.77
CA ALA A 12 6.56 6.40 -4.09
C ALA A 12 8.10 6.35 -4.18
N PRO A 13 8.69 5.49 -5.03
CA PRO A 13 10.13 5.34 -5.16
C PRO A 13 10.80 6.66 -5.57
N GLU A 14 10.23 7.45 -6.46
CA GLU A 14 10.78 8.75 -6.87
C GLU A 14 10.98 9.73 -5.72
N LEU A 15 10.15 9.67 -4.67
CA LEU A 15 10.33 10.47 -3.47
C LEU A 15 11.45 9.91 -2.58
N LEU A 16 11.50 8.59 -2.43
CA LEU A 16 12.53 7.90 -1.63
C LEU A 16 13.93 8.05 -2.24
N PHE A 17 14.02 8.02 -3.58
CA PHE A 17 15.27 8.23 -4.31
C PHE A 17 15.58 9.71 -4.58
N GLN A 18 14.78 10.64 -4.04
CA GLN A 18 14.96 12.10 -4.18
C GLN A 18 15.06 12.57 -5.64
N ALA A 19 14.22 12.00 -6.51
CA ALA A 19 14.13 12.42 -7.90
C ALA A 19 13.65 13.86 -8.00
N LYS A 20 14.13 14.58 -9.03
CA LYS A 20 13.83 16.00 -9.23
C LYS A 20 12.38 16.26 -9.66
N MET A 21 11.74 15.28 -10.29
CA MET A 21 10.39 15.43 -10.84
C MET A 21 9.39 14.68 -9.96
N GLN A 22 8.43 15.41 -9.42
CA GLN A 22 7.29 14.88 -8.68
C GLN A 22 6.04 15.19 -9.50
N THR A 23 5.25 14.17 -9.79
CA THR A 23 4.03 14.27 -10.61
C THR A 23 2.87 13.64 -9.86
N THR A 24 1.66 13.69 -10.43
CA THR A 24 0.48 12.98 -9.91
C THR A 24 0.64 11.46 -9.88
N ALA A 25 1.72 10.91 -10.48
CA ALA A 25 2.04 9.49 -10.41
C ALA A 25 2.30 9.01 -8.98
N ILE A 26 2.71 9.90 -8.06
CA ILE A 26 2.92 9.54 -6.64
C ILE A 26 1.62 9.04 -5.99
N ASP A 27 0.48 9.62 -6.38
CA ASP A 27 -0.84 9.23 -5.87
C ASP A 27 -1.25 7.87 -6.42
N MET A 28 -0.89 7.57 -7.67
CA MET A 28 -1.13 6.27 -8.29
C MET A 28 -0.35 5.15 -7.59
N TRP A 29 0.88 5.43 -7.16
CA TRP A 29 1.64 4.48 -6.35
C TRP A 29 0.96 4.22 -5.00
N ALA A 30 0.56 5.27 -4.30
CA ALA A 30 -0.14 5.15 -3.02
C ALA A 30 -1.46 4.37 -3.17
N ALA A 31 -2.23 4.62 -4.24
CA ALA A 31 -3.42 3.86 -4.59
C ALA A 31 -3.12 2.38 -4.81
N GLY A 32 -2.00 2.05 -5.48
CA GLY A 32 -1.51 0.68 -5.64
C GLY A 32 -1.20 0.00 -4.30
N CYS A 33 -0.52 0.71 -3.38
CA CYS A 33 -0.26 0.20 -2.03
C CYS A 33 -1.55 -0.09 -1.25
N ILE A 34 -2.53 0.82 -1.29
CA ILE A 34 -3.84 0.63 -0.65
C ILE A 34 -4.58 -0.56 -1.27
N PHE A 35 -4.58 -0.65 -2.60
CA PHE A 35 -5.22 -1.76 -3.28
C PHE A 35 -4.58 -3.11 -2.93
N GLY A 36 -3.24 -3.17 -2.87
CA GLY A 36 -2.52 -4.35 -2.40
C GLY A 36 -2.81 -4.68 -0.94
N GLU A 37 -2.92 -3.68 -0.07
CA GLU A 37 -3.28 -3.85 1.34
C GLU A 37 -4.69 -4.42 1.52
N LEU A 38 -5.67 -3.95 0.74
CA LEU A 38 -7.04 -4.49 0.74
C LEU A 38 -7.06 -5.96 0.31
N LEU A 39 -6.25 -6.34 -0.66
CA LEU A 39 -6.16 -7.73 -1.13
C LEU A 39 -5.48 -8.66 -0.13
N LEU A 40 -4.53 -8.17 0.67
CA LEU A 40 -3.80 -8.95 1.67
C LEU A 40 -4.39 -8.86 3.08
N ASN A 41 -5.30 -7.92 3.33
CA ASN A 41 -5.77 -7.51 4.66
C ASN A 41 -4.64 -7.12 5.64
N LYS A 42 -3.49 -6.72 5.12
CA LYS A 42 -2.33 -6.24 5.87
C LYS A 42 -1.55 -5.24 5.03
N PRO A 43 -0.83 -4.29 5.63
CA PRO A 43 -0.12 -3.29 4.84
C PRO A 43 1.00 -3.96 4.02
N LEU A 44 1.14 -3.51 2.76
CA LEU A 44 2.01 -4.15 1.77
C LEU A 44 3.50 -3.97 2.08
N MET A 45 3.92 -2.76 2.46
CA MET A 45 5.32 -2.40 2.72
C MET A 45 5.40 -1.51 3.97
N CYS A 46 5.72 -2.13 5.12
CA CYS A 46 5.81 -1.46 6.41
C CYS A 46 7.25 -1.01 6.73
N GLY A 47 7.80 -0.07 5.97
CA GLY A 47 9.12 0.48 6.23
C GLY A 47 9.19 1.23 7.57
N ARG A 48 10.35 1.12 8.23
CA ARG A 48 10.66 1.84 9.49
C ARG A 48 11.54 3.07 9.25
N SER A 49 12.26 3.08 8.13
CA SER A 49 13.11 4.15 7.63
C SER A 49 13.00 4.21 6.11
N GLU A 50 13.41 5.31 5.48
CA GLU A 50 13.37 5.44 4.01
C GLU A 50 14.19 4.34 3.32
N ILE A 51 15.35 4.00 3.89
CA ILE A 51 16.21 2.91 3.42
C ILE A 51 15.48 1.57 3.51
N HIS A 52 14.88 1.26 4.66
CA HIS A 52 14.13 0.01 4.82
C HIS A 52 12.90 -0.04 3.90
N GLN A 53 12.25 1.09 3.63
CA GLN A 53 11.17 1.17 2.66
C GLN A 53 11.67 0.86 1.24
N ILE A 54 12.84 1.37 0.84
CA ILE A 54 13.46 1.05 -0.46
C ILE A 54 13.76 -0.44 -0.56
N GLU A 55 14.34 -1.04 0.48
CA GLU A 55 14.63 -2.47 0.53
C GLU A 55 13.35 -3.31 0.36
N LEU A 56 12.25 -2.94 1.03
CA LEU A 56 10.96 -3.61 0.87
C LEU A 56 10.40 -3.47 -0.55
N ILE A 57 10.56 -2.31 -1.19
CA ILE A 57 10.15 -2.09 -2.59
C ILE A 57 10.96 -2.99 -3.52
N ILE A 58 12.28 -3.08 -3.33
CA ILE A 58 13.17 -3.96 -4.11
C ILE A 58 12.79 -5.43 -3.88
N ASP A 59 12.51 -5.81 -2.64
CA ASP A 59 12.08 -7.16 -2.29
C ASP A 59 10.72 -7.52 -2.93
N PHE A 60 9.92 -6.53 -3.26
CA PHE A 60 8.61 -6.72 -3.89
C PHE A 60 8.65 -6.68 -5.43
N LEU A 61 9.38 -5.74 -6.05
CA LEU A 61 9.38 -5.50 -7.49
C LEU A 61 10.66 -5.94 -8.22
N GLY A 62 11.74 -6.14 -7.47
CA GLY A 62 13.09 -6.35 -7.99
C GLY A 62 13.91 -5.05 -8.11
N THR A 63 15.22 -5.18 -8.25
CA THR A 63 16.15 -4.05 -8.28
C THR A 63 15.94 -3.22 -9.56
N PRO A 64 15.69 -1.90 -9.43
CA PRO A 64 15.60 -1.03 -10.59
C PRO A 64 16.96 -0.89 -11.28
N ASN A 65 16.93 -0.65 -12.59
CA ASN A 65 18.11 -0.37 -13.40
C ASN A 65 17.75 0.69 -14.46
N ASP A 66 18.74 1.21 -15.18
CA ASP A 66 18.51 2.28 -16.17
C ASP A 66 17.59 1.89 -17.35
N ARG A 67 17.34 0.58 -17.57
CA ARG A 67 16.33 0.14 -18.56
C ARG A 67 14.91 0.28 -18.03
N ILE A 68 14.70 0.05 -16.73
CA ILE A 68 13.39 0.15 -16.07
C ILE A 68 13.08 1.62 -15.72
N TRP A 69 14.10 2.37 -15.28
CA TRP A 69 13.98 3.77 -14.94
C TRP A 69 15.17 4.54 -15.52
N PRO A 70 15.00 5.17 -16.71
CA PRO A 70 16.06 5.93 -17.34
C PRO A 70 16.57 7.08 -16.46
N GLY A 71 17.88 7.13 -16.22
CA GLY A 71 18.52 8.13 -15.35
C GLY A 71 18.54 7.74 -13.87
N PHE A 72 18.25 6.47 -13.55
CA PHE A 72 18.28 5.95 -12.19
C PHE A 72 19.69 6.05 -11.57
N SER A 73 20.73 5.71 -12.34
CA SER A 73 22.12 5.79 -11.89
C SER A 73 22.60 7.21 -11.57
N GLU A 74 21.90 8.23 -12.07
CA GLU A 74 22.23 9.65 -11.85
C GLU A 74 21.59 10.22 -10.58
N LEU A 75 20.72 9.46 -9.91
CA LEU A 75 19.98 9.94 -8.75
C LEU A 75 20.91 10.21 -7.55
N PRO A 76 20.66 11.29 -6.76
CA PRO A 76 21.57 11.72 -5.70
C PRO A 76 21.86 10.64 -4.65
N ILE A 77 20.86 9.82 -4.30
CA ILE A 77 20.98 8.80 -3.28
C ILE A 77 21.88 7.63 -3.70
N MET A 78 21.98 7.35 -5.01
CA MET A 78 22.79 6.23 -5.54
C MET A 78 24.28 6.40 -5.29
N LYS A 79 24.74 7.63 -5.02
CA LYS A 79 26.14 7.91 -4.66
C LYS A 79 26.51 7.44 -3.25
N ASN A 80 25.52 7.29 -2.37
CA ASN A 80 25.72 7.00 -0.96
C ASN A 80 25.09 5.67 -0.52
N PHE A 81 24.43 4.96 -1.44
CA PHE A 81 23.63 3.78 -1.12
C PHE A 81 23.85 2.66 -2.14
N SER A 82 24.15 1.46 -1.65
CA SER A 82 24.21 0.24 -2.46
C SER A 82 22.89 -0.52 -2.36
N LEU A 83 22.33 -0.89 -3.50
CA LEU A 83 21.07 -1.62 -3.55
C LEU A 83 21.31 -3.12 -3.37
N LYS A 84 20.38 -3.77 -2.70
CA LYS A 84 20.27 -5.23 -2.73
C LYS A 84 19.98 -5.67 -4.17
N GLU A 85 20.68 -6.71 -4.62
CA GLU A 85 20.38 -7.36 -5.89
C GLU A 85 19.21 -8.34 -5.72
N GLN A 86 18.12 -8.08 -6.43
CA GLN A 86 16.97 -8.94 -6.53
C GLN A 86 16.38 -8.84 -7.94
N PRO A 87 16.59 -9.82 -8.83
CA PRO A 87 16.17 -9.68 -10.23
C PRO A 87 14.68 -9.95 -10.48
N TYR A 88 13.94 -10.42 -9.47
CA TYR A 88 12.59 -10.96 -9.65
C TYR A 88 11.50 -10.00 -9.16
N ASN A 89 10.47 -9.83 -9.99
CA ASN A 89 9.21 -9.20 -9.61
C ASN A 89 8.32 -10.23 -8.89
N ASN A 90 8.03 -9.97 -7.61
CA ASN A 90 7.30 -10.88 -6.73
C ASN A 90 5.80 -10.59 -6.64
N VAL A 91 5.25 -9.64 -7.41
CA VAL A 91 3.82 -9.27 -7.36
C VAL A 91 2.93 -10.51 -7.52
N LYS A 92 3.18 -11.35 -8.53
CA LYS A 92 2.40 -12.59 -8.74
C LYS A 92 2.54 -13.60 -7.59
N TYR A 93 3.72 -13.65 -6.97
CA TYR A 93 4.00 -14.58 -5.87
C TYR A 93 3.37 -14.14 -4.54
N VAL A 94 3.26 -12.83 -4.33
CA VAL A 94 2.58 -12.22 -3.18
C VAL A 94 1.06 -12.35 -3.33
N PHE A 95 0.53 -12.03 -4.51
CA PHE A 95 -0.90 -12.05 -4.81
C PHE A 95 -1.33 -13.34 -5.54
N ARG A 96 -1.12 -14.50 -4.90
CA ARG A 96 -1.34 -15.82 -5.54
C ARG A 96 -2.79 -16.08 -5.96
N SER A 97 -3.74 -15.54 -5.20
CA SER A 97 -5.18 -15.69 -5.44
C SER A 97 -5.73 -14.64 -6.42
N LEU A 98 -4.92 -13.66 -6.82
CA LEU A 98 -5.36 -12.59 -7.69
C LEU A 98 -5.38 -13.05 -9.16
N SER A 99 -6.40 -12.62 -9.88
CA SER A 99 -6.50 -12.86 -11.32
C SER A 99 -5.32 -12.27 -12.10
N SER A 100 -5.11 -12.76 -13.32
CA SER A 100 -4.09 -12.21 -14.21
C SER A 100 -4.35 -10.73 -14.54
N ALA A 101 -5.61 -10.29 -14.61
CA ALA A 101 -5.95 -8.89 -14.82
C ALA A 101 -5.60 -8.02 -13.60
N GLY A 102 -5.86 -8.51 -12.39
CA GLY A 102 -5.50 -7.79 -11.15
C GLY A 102 -3.99 -7.67 -10.99
N VAL A 103 -3.24 -8.74 -11.30
CA VAL A 103 -1.77 -8.71 -11.29
C VAL A 103 -1.23 -7.71 -12.32
N ARG A 104 -1.84 -7.63 -13.52
CA ARG A 104 -1.47 -6.62 -14.52
C ARG A 104 -1.74 -5.21 -14.02
N LEU A 105 -2.91 -4.96 -13.43
CA LEU A 105 -3.26 -3.66 -12.85
C LEU A 105 -2.26 -3.23 -11.77
N LEU A 106 -1.90 -4.13 -10.84
CA LEU A 106 -0.89 -3.86 -9.81
C LEU A 106 0.48 -3.54 -10.43
N ASN A 107 0.93 -4.33 -11.41
CA ASN A 107 2.20 -4.07 -12.08
C ASN A 107 2.21 -2.70 -12.78
N SER A 108 1.09 -2.27 -13.37
CA SER A 108 0.96 -0.95 -13.99
C SER A 108 0.99 0.20 -12.97
N LEU A 109 0.49 -0.02 -11.75
CA LEU A 109 0.53 0.95 -10.65
C LEU A 109 1.93 1.02 -9.99
N PHE A 110 2.67 -0.09 -9.98
CA PHE A 110 3.97 -0.21 -9.32
C PHE A 110 5.17 -0.04 -10.26
N LEU A 111 5.03 0.70 -11.36
CA LEU A 111 6.18 1.06 -12.19
C LEU A 111 7.09 2.06 -11.46
N TYR A 112 8.40 1.78 -11.48
CA TYR A 112 9.43 2.65 -10.89
C TYR A 112 9.45 4.03 -11.52
N ASP A 113 9.50 4.08 -12.86
CA ASP A 113 9.45 5.35 -13.57
C ASP A 113 8.05 5.96 -13.51
N SER A 114 7.94 7.08 -12.79
CA SER A 114 6.73 7.89 -12.68
C SER A 114 6.12 8.29 -14.03
N LYS A 115 6.90 8.39 -15.11
CA LYS A 115 6.42 8.77 -16.45
C LYS A 115 5.65 7.66 -17.14
N ASN A 116 6.03 6.41 -16.87
CA ASN A 116 5.43 5.23 -17.48
C ASN A 116 4.34 4.61 -16.59
N ARG A 117 4.20 5.07 -15.34
CA ARG A 117 3.19 4.60 -14.40
C ARG A 117 1.78 4.92 -14.90
N ALA A 118 0.87 3.95 -14.81
CA ALA A 118 -0.49 4.12 -15.30
C ALA A 118 -1.23 5.22 -14.54
N THR A 119 -1.98 6.01 -15.31
CA THR A 119 -2.83 7.09 -14.80
C THR A 119 -4.18 6.55 -14.33
N ALA A 120 -4.89 7.31 -13.49
CA ALA A 120 -6.22 6.95 -13.02
C ALA A 120 -7.21 6.54 -14.14
N PRO A 121 -7.39 7.31 -15.24
CA PRO A 121 -8.29 6.90 -16.31
C PRO A 121 -7.87 5.59 -17.00
N GLU A 122 -6.56 5.34 -17.16
CA GLU A 122 -6.05 4.09 -17.73
C GLU A 122 -6.35 2.91 -16.80
N CYS A 123 -6.15 3.08 -15.49
CA CYS A 123 -6.45 2.06 -14.49
C CYS A 123 -7.94 1.69 -14.50
N LEU A 124 -8.84 2.67 -14.61
CA LEU A 124 -10.29 2.43 -14.68
C LEU A 124 -10.71 1.62 -15.92
N GLN A 125 -9.92 1.66 -17.00
CA GLN A 125 -10.16 0.83 -18.19
C GLN A 125 -9.64 -0.60 -18.07
N SER A 126 -8.95 -0.93 -16.98
CA SER A 126 -8.42 -2.27 -16.74
C SER A 126 -9.52 -3.33 -16.81
N SER A 127 -9.19 -4.47 -17.42
CA SER A 127 -10.08 -5.63 -17.45
C SER A 127 -10.38 -6.19 -16.06
N TYR A 128 -9.57 -5.85 -15.05
CA TYR A 128 -9.80 -6.25 -13.66
C TYR A 128 -11.16 -5.77 -13.13
N PHE A 129 -11.60 -4.56 -13.53
CA PHE A 129 -12.90 -4.02 -13.11
C PHE A 129 -14.08 -4.55 -13.92
N LYS A 130 -13.80 -5.29 -15.01
CA LYS A 130 -14.81 -5.81 -15.95
C LYS A 130 -14.95 -7.33 -15.89
N GLU A 131 -14.02 -8.03 -15.22
CA GLU A 131 -14.06 -9.48 -15.07
C GLU A 131 -14.91 -9.93 -13.89
N LYS A 132 -15.27 -11.21 -13.86
CA LYS A 132 -15.99 -11.80 -12.71
C LYS A 132 -14.99 -12.18 -11.60
N PRO A 133 -15.37 -12.09 -10.31
CA PRO A 133 -16.65 -11.58 -9.81
C PRO A 133 -16.77 -10.06 -9.97
N LEU A 134 -17.97 -9.61 -10.36
CA LEU A 134 -18.29 -8.19 -10.44
C LEU A 134 -18.27 -7.55 -9.03
N PRO A 135 -18.02 -6.23 -8.93
CA PRO A 135 -18.05 -5.54 -7.65
C PRO A 135 -19.38 -5.77 -6.92
N CYS A 136 -19.29 -5.93 -5.61
CA CYS A 136 -20.47 -6.04 -4.75
C CYS A 136 -21.29 -4.75 -4.82
N GLU A 137 -22.62 -4.87 -4.90
CA GLU A 137 -23.51 -3.72 -4.80
C GLU A 137 -23.25 -2.96 -3.49
N PRO A 138 -23.17 -1.62 -3.50
CA PRO A 138 -22.88 -0.84 -2.30
C PRO A 138 -23.83 -1.12 -1.13
N SER A 139 -25.08 -1.49 -1.41
CA SER A 139 -26.11 -1.86 -0.42
C SER A 139 -25.81 -3.17 0.31
N LEU A 140 -24.98 -4.04 -0.27
CA LEU A 140 -24.58 -5.34 0.28
C LEU A 140 -23.19 -5.28 0.95
N MET A 141 -22.51 -4.13 0.92
CA MET A 141 -21.25 -3.98 1.63
C MET A 141 -21.46 -4.07 3.15
N PRO A 142 -20.57 -4.76 3.88
CA PRO A 142 -20.67 -4.84 5.34
C PRO A 142 -20.57 -3.43 5.94
N SER A 143 -21.53 -3.07 6.77
CA SER A 143 -21.49 -1.82 7.53
C SER A 143 -20.53 -1.97 8.70
N PHE A 144 -19.46 -1.17 8.73
CA PHE A 144 -18.60 -1.07 9.90
C PHE A 144 -19.23 -0.12 10.92
N PRO A 145 -19.45 -0.55 12.18
CA PRO A 145 -19.90 0.37 13.22
C PRO A 145 -18.87 1.50 13.39
N GLN A 146 -19.35 2.74 13.47
CA GLN A 146 -18.49 3.91 13.65
C GLN A 146 -17.83 3.88 15.04
N HIS A 147 -16.61 3.33 15.12
CA HIS A 147 -15.82 3.30 16.36
C HIS A 147 -15.17 4.64 16.73
N ARG A 148 -15.26 5.65 15.85
CA ARG A 148 -14.51 6.91 15.99
C ARG A 148 -14.98 7.80 17.16
N ASN A 149 -16.15 7.52 17.73
CA ASN A 149 -16.77 8.32 18.81
C ASN A 149 -17.33 7.48 19.99
N MET A 150 -17.01 6.20 20.12
CA MET A 150 -17.38 5.49 21.36
C MET A 150 -16.52 6.02 22.49
N LYS A 151 -17.08 6.92 23.31
CA LYS A 151 -16.53 7.26 24.62
C LYS A 151 -16.21 5.93 25.31
N ARG A 152 -14.95 5.73 25.72
CA ARG A 152 -14.59 4.66 26.66
C ARG A 152 -15.61 4.76 27.80
N LYS A 153 -16.48 3.77 27.95
CA LYS A 153 -17.20 3.63 29.20
C LYS A 153 -16.11 3.30 30.21
N ASP A 154 -15.82 4.25 31.08
CA ASP A 154 -14.92 4.04 32.21
C ASP A 154 -15.39 2.78 32.94
N CYS A 155 -14.53 1.76 32.95
CA CYS A 155 -14.69 0.60 33.80
C CYS A 155 -14.37 1.09 35.22
N HIS A 156 -15.32 1.79 35.84
CA HIS A 156 -15.23 2.12 37.25
C HIS A 156 -15.80 0.96 38.05
N SER A 157 -14.88 0.26 38.71
CA SER A 157 -15.11 -0.70 39.77
C SER A 157 -16.16 -0.20 40.77
N GLN A 158 -17.19 -1.01 41.04
CA GLN A 158 -17.89 -1.00 42.32
C GLN A 158 -18.16 -2.45 42.75
N ASP A 159 -17.24 -2.90 43.59
CA ASP A 159 -17.44 -3.57 44.87
C ASP A 159 -18.28 -4.85 45.00
N PHE A 160 -17.54 -5.84 45.48
CA PHE A 160 -17.96 -7.04 46.19
C PHE A 160 -18.93 -6.76 47.36
N GLN A 161 -19.79 -7.76 47.57
CA GLN A 161 -20.30 -8.27 48.85
C GLN A 161 -21.69 -7.84 49.39
N SER A 162 -22.58 -8.83 49.28
CA SER A 162 -23.51 -9.33 50.31
C SER A 162 -24.83 -8.59 50.56
N LYS A 163 -25.94 -9.26 50.20
CA LYS A 163 -27.05 -9.53 51.13
C LYS A 163 -27.84 -10.77 50.73
N GLN A 164 -27.87 -11.69 51.69
CA GLN A 164 -28.64 -12.91 51.91
C GLN A 164 -30.14 -12.94 51.51
N ILE A 165 -30.59 -14.17 51.15
CA ILE A 165 -31.83 -14.91 51.54
C ILE A 165 -33.17 -14.28 51.07
N SER A 166 -34.05 -14.93 50.29
CA SER A 166 -35.00 -15.98 50.73
C SER A 166 -35.77 -16.62 49.56
N PHE A 167 -36.01 -17.93 49.68
CA PHE A 167 -37.00 -18.83 49.06
C PHE A 167 -38.19 -18.24 48.26
N PHE A 168 -38.45 -18.80 47.06
CA PHE A 168 -39.32 -19.97 46.85
C PHE A 168 -38.77 -20.81 45.68
#